data_AF-A0A2N1QQ85-F1
#
_entry.id   AF-A0A2N1QQ85-F1
#
_cell.length_a   1.000
_cell.length_b   1.000
_cell.length_c   1.000
_cell.angle_alpha   90.00
_cell.angle_beta   90.00
_cell.angle_gamma   90.00
#
_symmetry.space_group_name_H-M   'P 1'
#
loop_
_entity.id
_entity.type
_entity.pdbx_description
1 polymer ?
#
loop_
_entity_poly.entity_id
_entity_poly.type
_entity_poly.pdbx_seq_one_letter_code
_entity_poly.pdbx_strand_id
1 'polypeptide(L)'
;GKTWRSKIVNLFEDGNTAFSHTGIVRIIGDIPHIIHASPESELVRMERAETFLSPKKVDRASIYRLRGNPGAAETASRKALEYYEERVPFDTAFDGEDHERLYCTELIWRAYTHAGIDLAEGLWYSLYNPVLSGRLLLPNSLPRSPLLEETAILR
;
A
#
# COMPACT_ATOMS: atom_id res chain seq x y z
N GLY A 1 11.04 5.09 3.52
CA GLY A 1 11.70 6.01 2.56
C GLY A 1 11.40 7.45 2.92
N LYS A 2 12.42 8.31 3.02
CA LYS A 2 12.29 9.72 3.46
C LYS A 2 11.68 10.64 2.39
N THR A 3 11.72 10.25 1.12
CA THR A 3 11.37 11.12 -0.03
C THR A 3 9.87 11.26 -0.29
N TRP A 4 9.11 10.16 -0.24
CA TRP A 4 7.65 10.21 -0.43
C TRP A 4 6.94 10.75 0.83
N ARG A 5 7.53 10.53 2.01
CA ARG A 5 7.07 11.10 3.27
C ARG A 5 6.98 12.62 3.17
N SER A 6 7.99 13.32 2.67
CA SER A 6 7.95 14.79 2.62
C SER A 6 6.80 15.36 1.79
N LYS A 7 6.42 14.74 0.66
CA LYS A 7 5.29 15.23 -0.15
C LYS A 7 3.94 15.03 0.55
N ILE A 8 3.72 13.88 1.20
CA ILE A 8 2.47 13.58 1.91
C ILE A 8 2.41 14.27 3.29
N VAL A 9 3.52 14.28 4.03
CA VAL A 9 3.63 14.92 5.35
C VAL A 9 3.38 16.43 5.26
N ASN A 10 3.88 17.10 4.21
CA ASN A 10 3.59 18.52 3.99
C ASN A 10 2.10 18.80 3.73
N LEU A 11 1.31 17.81 3.29
CA LEU A 11 -0.13 17.97 3.05
C LEU A 11 -1.00 17.61 4.25
N PHE A 12 -0.53 16.72 5.13
CA PHE A 12 -1.30 16.14 6.22
C PHE A 12 -0.57 16.26 7.55
N GLU A 13 0.00 17.44 7.84
CA GLU A 13 0.69 17.77 9.11
C GLU A 13 -0.20 17.49 10.33
N ASP A 14 -0.24 16.23 10.73
CA ASP A 14 -0.44 15.76 12.08
C ASP A 14 0.66 14.71 12.26
N GLY A 15 1.71 15.09 13.00
CA GLY A 15 2.97 14.36 13.20
C GLY A 15 2.86 13.00 13.88
N ASN A 16 1.80 12.23 13.63
CA ASN A 16 1.48 10.96 14.26
C ASN A 16 1.13 9.86 13.24
N THR A 17 1.66 9.94 12.02
CA THR A 17 1.46 8.89 11.00
C THR A 17 2.29 7.65 11.34
N ALA A 18 1.63 6.69 12.01
CA ALA A 18 2.25 5.45 12.52
C ALA A 18 2.87 4.57 11.42
N PHE A 19 2.26 4.56 10.24
CA PHE A 19 2.73 3.86 9.06
C PHE A 19 2.94 4.81 7.92
N SER A 20 3.87 4.39 7.09
CA SER A 20 4.38 5.24 6.03
C SER A 20 4.39 4.49 4.70
N HIS A 21 4.66 3.19 4.71
CA HIS A 21 4.69 2.43 3.48
C HIS A 21 3.94 1.12 3.70
N THR A 22 3.42 0.55 2.63
CA THR A 22 2.65 -0.69 2.67
C THR A 22 2.88 -1.53 1.41
N GLY A 23 2.54 -2.80 1.49
CA GLY A 23 2.64 -3.78 0.41
C GLY A 23 1.77 -5.00 0.68
N ILE A 24 1.52 -5.81 -0.36
CA ILE A 24 0.82 -7.09 -0.24
C ILE A 24 1.83 -8.21 -0.07
N VAL A 25 1.58 -9.09 0.90
CA VAL A 25 2.36 -10.32 1.10
C VAL A 25 1.95 -11.35 0.04
N ARG A 26 2.92 -11.97 -0.61
CA ARG A 26 2.74 -13.17 -1.45
C ARG A 26 3.81 -14.21 -1.13
N ILE A 27 3.41 -15.46 -0.95
CA ILE A 27 4.33 -16.57 -0.70
C ILE A 27 4.69 -17.21 -2.05
N ILE A 28 5.98 -17.24 -2.40
CA ILE A 28 6.48 -17.85 -3.64
C ILE A 28 7.55 -18.88 -3.25
N GLY A 29 7.28 -20.17 -3.47
CA GLY A 29 8.18 -21.25 -3.07
C GLY A 29 8.55 -21.19 -1.59
N ASP A 30 7.55 -21.06 -0.72
CA ASP A 30 7.69 -20.90 0.74
C ASP A 30 8.43 -19.64 1.22
N ILE A 31 8.80 -18.75 0.30
CA ILE A 31 9.50 -17.50 0.63
C ILE A 31 8.48 -16.34 0.59
N PRO A 32 8.32 -15.59 1.70
CA PRO A 32 7.45 -14.43 1.72
C PRO A 32 8.09 -13.26 0.96
N HIS A 33 7.33 -12.72 0.02
CA HIS A 33 7.65 -11.52 -0.73
C HIS A 33 6.63 -10.43 -0.42
N ILE A 34 7.07 -9.17 -0.50
CA ILE A 34 6.23 -7.99 -0.39
C ILE A 34 6.19 -7.31 -1.74
N ILE A 35 4.99 -7.15 -2.28
CA ILE A 35 4.75 -6.44 -3.53
C ILE A 35 4.22 -5.05 -3.19
N HIS A 36 4.88 -4.00 -3.70
CA HIS A 36 4.56 -2.62 -3.36
C HIS A 36 4.94 -1.65 -4.48
N ALA A 37 4.22 -0.53 -4.59
CA ALA A 37 4.62 0.57 -5.45
C ALA A 37 5.75 1.37 -4.78
N SER A 38 6.92 1.45 -5.42
CA SER A 38 8.10 2.08 -4.81
C SER A 38 8.42 3.44 -5.45
N PRO A 39 8.49 4.52 -4.67
CA PRO A 39 8.94 5.82 -5.17
C PRO A 39 10.43 5.82 -5.52
N GLU A 40 11.23 4.89 -4.95
CA GLU A 40 12.68 4.85 -5.18
C GLU A 40 13.04 4.21 -6.52
N SER A 41 12.24 3.25 -6.99
CA SER A 41 12.41 2.63 -8.30
C SER A 41 11.42 3.12 -9.35
N GLU A 42 10.54 4.06 -8.97
CA GLU A 42 9.46 4.62 -9.79
C GLU A 42 8.52 3.57 -10.42
N LEU A 43 8.41 2.39 -9.80
CA LEU A 43 7.70 1.22 -10.33
C LEU A 43 7.14 0.38 -9.18
N VAL A 44 6.18 -0.51 -9.50
CA VAL A 44 5.84 -1.64 -8.63
C VAL A 44 7.02 -2.61 -8.54
N ARG A 45 7.32 -3.04 -7.32
CA ARG A 45 8.45 -3.92 -6.97
C ARG A 45 7.97 -5.09 -6.16
N MET A 46 8.75 -6.16 -6.25
CA MET A 46 8.67 -7.31 -5.36
C MET A 46 10.02 -7.46 -4.65
N GLU A 47 10.00 -7.44 -3.33
CA GLU A 47 11.19 -7.67 -2.48
C GLU A 47 10.92 -8.84 -1.54
N ARG A 48 11.96 -9.55 -1.11
CA ARG A 48 11.83 -10.50 0.02
C ARG A 48 11.37 -9.74 1.26
N ALA A 49 10.52 -10.36 2.07
CA ALA A 49 10.03 -9.76 3.30
C ALA A 49 11.19 -9.36 4.23
N GLU A 50 12.26 -10.15 4.32
CA GLU A 50 13.48 -9.84 5.08
C GLU A 50 14.15 -8.53 4.63
N THR A 51 14.13 -8.25 3.32
CA THR A 51 14.73 -7.04 2.75
C THR A 51 13.82 -5.83 2.93
N PHE A 52 12.51 -6.02 2.74
CA PHE A 52 11.50 -4.97 2.89
C PHE A 52 11.36 -4.53 4.36
N LEU A 53 11.35 -5.49 5.28
CA LEU A 53 11.19 -5.30 6.73
C LEU A 53 12.52 -5.16 7.47
N SER A 54 13.63 -4.97 6.74
CA SER A 54 14.94 -4.85 7.36
C SER A 54 14.96 -3.74 8.43
N PRO A 55 15.54 -3.96 9.62
CA PRO A 55 15.68 -2.93 10.66
C PRO A 55 16.47 -1.69 10.19
N LYS A 56 17.24 -1.81 9.10
CA LYS A 56 17.91 -0.67 8.46
C LYS A 56 16.95 0.26 7.71
N LYS A 57 15.76 -0.22 7.34
CA LYS A 57 14.75 0.48 6.53
C LYS A 57 13.50 0.86 7.33
N VAL A 58 13.18 0.11 8.38
CA VAL A 58 11.88 0.16 9.07
C VAL A 58 12.09 0.13 10.59
N ASP A 59 11.50 1.11 11.29
CA ASP A 59 11.53 1.19 12.76
C ASP A 59 10.45 0.31 13.42
N ARG A 60 9.34 0.08 12.72
CA ARG A 60 8.21 -0.75 13.16
C ARG A 60 7.38 -1.18 11.95
N ALA A 61 6.89 -2.41 11.96
CA ALA A 61 5.92 -2.90 10.99
C ALA A 61 4.76 -3.63 11.67
N SER A 62 3.62 -3.67 10.98
CA SER A 62 2.45 -4.45 11.39
C SER A 62 1.94 -5.25 10.20
N ILE A 63 1.46 -6.46 10.48
CA ILE A 63 0.92 -7.37 9.46
C ILE A 63 -0.59 -7.47 9.65
N TYR A 64 -1.32 -7.11 8.60
CA TYR A 64 -2.77 -7.18 8.58
C TYR A 64 -3.24 -8.32 7.67
N ARG A 65 -4.36 -8.95 8.05
CA ARG A 65 -5.01 -10.03 7.28
C ARG A 65 -6.46 -9.68 7.01
N LEU A 66 -6.96 -10.05 5.82
CA LEU A 66 -8.38 -9.97 5.50
C LEU A 66 -9.18 -10.98 6.33
N ARG A 67 -10.23 -10.51 7.00
CA ARG A 67 -11.14 -11.32 7.80
C ARG A 67 -12.05 -12.17 6.91
N GLY A 68 -12.21 -13.44 7.27
CA GLY A 68 -13.27 -14.32 6.76
C GLY A 68 -13.20 -14.70 5.27
N ASN A 69 -12.27 -14.17 4.48
CA ASN A 69 -12.20 -14.45 3.04
C ASN A 69 -10.75 -14.62 2.53
N PRO A 70 -10.10 -15.76 2.84
CA PRO A 70 -8.74 -16.03 2.37
C PRO A 70 -8.64 -16.15 0.83
N GLY A 71 -9.74 -16.53 0.14
CA GLY A 71 -9.76 -16.60 -1.32
C GLY A 71 -9.64 -15.23 -2.00
N ALA A 72 -10.31 -14.21 -1.46
CA ALA A 72 -10.15 -12.84 -1.91
C ALA A 72 -8.73 -12.30 -1.62
N ALA A 73 -8.15 -12.65 -0.47
CA ALA A 73 -6.77 -12.28 -0.15
C ALA A 73 -5.76 -12.88 -1.15
N GLU A 74 -5.94 -14.14 -1.56
CA GLU A 74 -5.10 -14.75 -2.59
C GLU A 74 -5.32 -14.12 -3.98
N THR A 75 -6.58 -13.81 -4.33
CA THR A 75 -6.88 -13.12 -5.59
C THR A 75 -6.20 -11.74 -5.63
N ALA A 76 -6.25 -10.98 -4.54
CA ALA A 76 -5.57 -9.71 -4.41
C ALA A 76 -4.04 -9.87 -4.49
N SER A 77 -3.48 -10.91 -3.85
CA SER A 77 -2.03 -11.19 -3.91
C SER A 77 -1.56 -11.50 -5.33
N ARG A 78 -2.37 -12.21 -6.12
CA ARG A 78 -2.09 -12.46 -7.54
C ARG A 78 -2.21 -11.19 -8.38
N LYS A 79 -3.23 -10.37 -8.14
CA LYS A 79 -3.35 -9.08 -8.86
C LYS A 79 -2.17 -8.15 -8.58
N ALA A 80 -1.67 -8.14 -7.35
CA ALA A 80 -0.44 -7.42 -7.03
C ALA A 80 0.77 -7.94 -7.82
N LEU A 81 0.89 -9.26 -7.98
CA LEU A 81 1.95 -9.86 -8.79
C LEU A 81 1.85 -9.43 -10.26
N GLU A 82 0.64 -9.38 -10.82
CA GLU A 82 0.43 -8.88 -12.18
C GLU A 82 0.93 -7.44 -12.33
N TYR A 83 0.64 -6.54 -11.38
CA TYR A 83 1.17 -5.16 -11.43
C TYR A 83 2.71 -5.10 -11.43
N TYR A 84 3.36 -6.02 -10.72
CA TYR A 84 4.81 -6.15 -10.74
C TYR A 84 5.31 -6.66 -12.10
N GLU A 85 4.68 -7.70 -12.65
CA GLU A 85 5.05 -8.30 -13.94
C GLU A 85 4.84 -7.34 -15.12
N GLU A 86 3.75 -6.55 -15.07
CA GLU A 86 3.42 -5.49 -16.04
C GLU A 86 4.31 -4.25 -15.89
N ARG A 87 5.13 -4.18 -14.83
CA ARG A 87 6.00 -3.04 -14.51
C ARG A 87 5.23 -1.73 -14.37
N VAL A 88 4.10 -1.77 -13.64
CA VAL A 88 3.26 -0.58 -13.45
C VAL A 88 4.07 0.55 -12.82
N PRO A 89 4.03 1.77 -13.39
CA PRO A 89 4.74 2.93 -12.86
C PRO A 89 4.23 3.42 -11.50
N PHE A 90 5.13 4.00 -10.71
CA PHE A 90 4.75 4.68 -9.48
C PHE A 90 4.00 5.97 -9.79
N ASP A 91 2.91 6.20 -9.07
CA ASP A 91 2.17 7.45 -9.15
C ASP A 91 2.83 8.54 -8.28
N THR A 92 3.52 9.47 -8.94
CA THR A 92 4.15 10.61 -8.28
C THR A 92 3.20 11.77 -7.96
N ALA A 93 2.02 11.77 -8.59
CA ALA A 93 0.97 12.77 -8.40
C ALA A 93 0.01 12.39 -7.26
N PHE A 94 -0.02 11.11 -6.86
CA PHE A 94 -0.93 10.60 -5.84
C PHE A 94 -2.41 10.85 -6.20
N ASP A 95 -2.72 10.68 -7.48
CA ASP A 95 -4.05 10.81 -8.06
C ASP A 95 -4.73 9.44 -8.12
N GLY A 96 -5.65 9.17 -7.17
CA GLY A 96 -6.39 7.91 -7.12
C GLY A 96 -7.35 7.68 -8.31
N GLU A 97 -7.50 8.63 -9.22
CA GLU A 97 -8.30 8.50 -10.44
C GLU A 97 -7.45 8.08 -11.67
N ASP A 98 -6.11 8.21 -11.63
CA ASP A 98 -5.24 7.69 -12.70
C ASP A 98 -5.15 6.17 -12.59
N HIS A 99 -5.51 5.45 -13.66
CA HIS A 99 -5.53 3.99 -13.65
C HIS A 99 -4.26 3.32 -14.16
N GLU A 100 -3.30 4.08 -14.68
CA GLU A 100 -2.07 3.55 -15.29
C GLU A 100 -0.87 3.57 -14.33
N ARG A 101 -0.99 4.29 -13.21
CA ARG A 101 0.06 4.45 -12.19
C ARG A 101 -0.49 4.06 -10.83
N LEU A 102 0.40 3.65 -9.92
CA LEU A 102 0.01 3.24 -8.58
C LEU A 102 0.93 3.83 -7.52
N TYR A 103 0.37 4.31 -6.41
CA TYR A 103 1.11 4.49 -5.16
C TYR A 103 0.80 3.37 -4.16
N CYS A 104 1.51 3.35 -3.03
CA CYS A 104 1.59 2.17 -2.19
C CYS A 104 0.24 1.64 -1.67
N THR A 105 -0.65 2.51 -1.20
CA THR A 105 -1.98 2.15 -0.67
C THR A 105 -3.00 1.90 -1.77
N GLU A 106 -2.90 2.62 -2.87
CA GLU A 106 -3.74 2.40 -4.05
C GLU A 106 -3.50 1.01 -4.66
N LEU A 107 -2.24 0.57 -4.72
CA LEU A 107 -1.92 -0.80 -5.12
C LEU A 107 -2.68 -1.82 -4.26
N ILE A 108 -2.73 -1.61 -2.94
CA ILE A 108 -3.47 -2.51 -2.04
C ILE A 108 -4.96 -2.45 -2.36
N TRP A 109 -5.52 -1.25 -2.40
CA TRP A 109 -6.94 -1.04 -2.61
C TRP A 109 -7.40 -1.65 -3.94
N ARG A 110 -6.74 -1.34 -5.06
CA ARG A 110 -7.12 -1.85 -6.38
C ARG A 110 -6.98 -3.37 -6.48
N ALA A 111 -5.95 -3.95 -5.86
CA ALA A 111 -5.79 -5.40 -5.81
C ALA A 111 -6.96 -6.09 -5.08
N TYR A 112 -7.43 -5.52 -3.97
CA TYR A 112 -8.59 -6.04 -3.24
C TYR A 112 -9.92 -5.72 -3.93
N THR A 113 -10.06 -4.54 -4.55
CA THR A 113 -11.23 -4.20 -5.37
C THR A 113 -11.38 -5.17 -6.54
N HIS A 114 -10.28 -5.56 -7.18
CA HIS A 114 -10.27 -6.61 -8.19
C HIS A 114 -10.75 -7.97 -7.64
N ALA A 115 -10.48 -8.26 -6.37
CA ALA A 115 -10.99 -9.43 -5.65
C ALA A 115 -12.43 -9.26 -5.13
N GLY A 116 -13.12 -8.15 -5.47
CA GLY A 116 -14.47 -7.85 -5.02
C GLY A 116 -14.58 -7.31 -3.60
N ILE A 117 -13.48 -6.81 -3.01
CA ILE A 117 -13.43 -6.29 -1.65
C ILE A 117 -12.98 -4.83 -1.66
N ASP A 118 -13.86 -3.91 -1.26
CA ASP A 118 -13.46 -2.51 -1.04
C ASP A 118 -12.90 -2.34 0.38
N LEU A 119 -11.57 -2.30 0.50
CA LEU A 119 -10.90 -2.05 1.79
C LEU A 119 -10.99 -0.59 2.25
N ALA A 120 -11.32 0.34 1.35
CA ALA A 120 -11.16 1.77 1.56
C ALA A 120 -12.49 2.55 1.64
N GLU A 121 -13.62 1.86 1.76
CA GLU A 121 -14.93 2.49 1.90
C GLU A 121 -14.93 3.50 3.06
N GLY A 122 -15.23 4.77 2.75
CA GLY A 122 -15.24 5.87 3.72
C GLY A 122 -13.86 6.30 4.25
N LEU A 123 -12.76 5.76 3.71
CA LEU A 123 -11.40 6.01 4.19
C LEU A 123 -10.58 6.97 3.29
N TRP A 124 -11.18 7.43 2.19
CA TRP A 124 -10.57 8.35 1.24
C TRP A 124 -10.60 9.79 1.75
N TYR A 125 -9.50 10.51 1.51
CA TYR A 125 -9.38 11.93 1.77
C TYR A 125 -9.58 12.69 0.47
N SER A 126 -10.47 13.68 0.48
CA SER A 126 -10.61 14.62 -0.64
C SER A 126 -9.62 15.76 -0.47
N LEU A 127 -8.78 15.96 -1.48
CA LEU A 127 -7.85 17.08 -1.55
C LEU A 127 -8.42 18.16 -2.48
N TYR A 128 -8.56 19.36 -1.93
CA TYR A 128 -8.92 20.57 -2.67
C TYR A 128 -7.84 21.62 -2.43
N ASN A 129 -6.75 21.55 -3.19
CA ASN A 129 -5.75 22.62 -3.22
C ASN A 129 -5.26 22.88 -4.66
N PRO A 130 -4.60 24.01 -4.93
CA PRO A 130 -4.19 24.40 -6.29
C PRO A 130 -3.12 23.50 -6.95
N VAL A 131 -2.48 22.63 -6.17
CA VAL A 131 -1.32 21.81 -6.60
C VAL A 131 -1.72 20.35 -6.81
N LEU A 132 -2.71 19.86 -6.05
CA LEU A 132 -3.20 18.49 -6.03
C LEU A 132 -4.73 18.52 -5.87
N SER A 133 -5.43 18.01 -6.89
CA SER A 133 -6.88 17.79 -6.88
C SER A 133 -7.14 16.31 -7.06
N GLY A 134 -7.90 15.68 -6.16
CA GLY A 134 -8.23 14.25 -6.28
C GLY A 134 -8.59 13.60 -4.95
N ARG A 135 -8.75 12.27 -5.00
CA ARG A 135 -8.98 11.41 -3.83
C ARG A 135 -7.69 10.67 -3.48
N LEU A 136 -7.31 10.73 -2.20
CA LEU A 136 -6.10 10.11 -1.68
C LEU A 136 -6.41 9.11 -0.57
N LEU A 137 -5.79 7.94 -0.63
CA LEU A 137 -5.84 6.94 0.44
C LEU A 137 -4.52 6.94 1.23
N LEU A 138 -4.53 7.50 2.44
CA LEU A 138 -3.31 7.55 3.27
C LEU A 138 -2.91 6.16 3.82
N PRO A 139 -1.61 5.89 4.07
CA PRO A 139 -1.14 4.63 4.66
C PRO A 139 -1.84 4.22 5.97
N ASN A 140 -2.15 5.19 6.84
CA ASN A 140 -2.84 4.93 8.10
C ASN A 140 -4.35 4.71 7.97
N SER A 141 -4.88 4.83 6.75
CA SER A 141 -6.30 4.62 6.49
C SER A 141 -6.64 3.13 6.43
N LEU A 142 -5.84 2.34 5.71
CA LEU A 142 -6.09 0.91 5.53
C LEU A 142 -6.20 0.12 6.85
N PRO A 143 -5.33 0.34 7.87
CA PRO A 143 -5.50 -0.31 9.18
C PRO A 143 -6.84 -0.05 9.87
N ARG A 144 -7.56 1.02 9.51
CA ARG A 144 -8.89 1.34 10.06
C ARG A 144 -10.02 0.57 9.36
N SER A 145 -9.74 -0.14 8.27
CA SER A 145 -10.72 -0.95 7.59
C SER A 145 -11.23 -2.05 8.53
N PRO A 146 -12.56 -2.17 8.74
CA PRO A 146 -13.12 -3.21 9.63
C PRO A 146 -12.92 -4.63 9.08
N LEU A 147 -12.55 -4.73 7.79
CA LEU A 147 -12.28 -5.98 7.09
C LEU A 147 -10.88 -6.53 7.40
N LEU A 148 -9.98 -5.71 7.94
CA LEU A 148 -8.63 -6.11 8.29
C LEU A 148 -8.51 -6.38 9.80
N GLU A 149 -7.69 -7.37 10.14
CA GLU A 149 -7.23 -7.62 11.50
C GLU A 149 -5.71 -7.59 11.57
N GLU A 150 -5.18 -6.95 12.62
CA GLU A 150 -3.74 -6.99 12.90
C GLU A 150 -3.40 -8.37 13.48
N THR A 151 -2.46 -9.06 12.83
CA THR A 151 -2.06 -10.43 13.19
C THR A 151 -0.67 -10.50 13.81
N ALA A 152 0.19 -9.50 13.54
CA ALA A 152 1.52 -9.41 14.12
C ALA A 152 2.03 -7.97 14.11
N ILE A 153 2.91 -7.66 15.07
CA ILE A 153 3.68 -6.43 15.15
C ILE A 153 5.16 -6.82 15.20
N LEU A 154 5.97 -6.16 14.37
CA LEU A 154 7.42 -6.31 14.33
C LEU A 154 8.05 -5.00 14.81
N ARG A 155 8.94 -5.11 15.80
CA ARG A 155 9.68 -3.99 16.42
C ARG A 155 11.18 -4.22 16.29
#